data_AF-A0A2A2JIT5-F1
#
_entry.id   AF-A0A2A2JIT5-F1
#
_cell.length_a   1.000
_cell.length_b   1.000
_cell.length_c   1.000
_cell.angle_alpha   90.00
_cell.angle_beta   90.00
_cell.angle_gamma   90.00
#
_symmetry.space_group_name_H-M   'P 1'
#
loop_
_entity.id
_entity.type
_entity.pdbx_description
1 polymer ?
#
loop_
_entity_poly.entity_id
_entity_poly.type
_entity_poly.pdbx_seq_one_letter_code
_entity_poly.pdbx_strand_id
1 'polypeptide(L)'
;MDRVHPWKAYVFFTAYVAQVRPSDVELSYDLACAISMLYQSNCIQTVKRRSDEIELLDSAIYFLDEIDRIGEPGYQPTEKDVIRARVPTTGINEIEFPYKHAILK
;
A
#
# COMPACT_ATOMS: atom_id res chain seq x y z
N MET A 1 20.96 30.07 11.22
CA MET A 1 20.44 29.18 10.17
C MET A 1 20.84 27.77 10.54
N ASP A 2 19.98 27.09 11.28
CA ASP A 2 20.27 25.77 11.84
C ASP A 2 20.35 24.73 10.73
N ARG A 3 21.56 24.20 10.49
CA ARG A 3 21.75 23.05 9.63
C ARG A 3 21.08 21.87 10.33
N VAL A 4 19.93 21.45 9.82
CA VAL A 4 19.27 20.22 10.27
C VAL A 4 20.25 19.08 9.99
N HIS A 5 20.93 18.61 11.03
CA HIS A 5 21.90 17.54 10.88
C HIS A 5 21.17 16.23 10.53
N PRO A 6 21.63 15.48 9.51
CA PRO A 6 20.93 14.29 9.00
C PRO A 6 20.62 13.23 10.06
N TRP A 7 21.48 13.12 11.07
CA TRP A 7 21.32 12.15 12.15
C TRP A 7 20.11 12.43 13.05
N LYS A 8 19.64 13.69 13.16
CA LYS A 8 18.43 14.01 13.93
C LYS A 8 17.19 13.38 13.30
N ALA A 9 17.09 13.39 11.97
CA ALA A 9 15.99 12.75 11.23
C ALA A 9 16.05 11.22 11.35
N TYR A 10 17.26 10.64 11.26
CA TYR A 10 17.45 9.21 11.43
C TYR A 10 17.04 8.74 12.84
N VAL A 11 17.50 9.43 13.89
CA VAL A 11 17.15 9.12 15.29
C VAL A 11 15.66 9.29 15.56
N PHE A 12 15.04 10.33 14.97
CA PHE A 12 13.60 10.51 15.05
C PHE A 12 12.84 9.36 14.41
N PHE A 13 13.22 8.97 13.18
CA PHE A 13 12.54 7.91 12.44
C PHE A 13 12.69 6.55 13.12
N THR A 14 13.87 6.21 13.64
CA THR A 14 14.07 4.97 14.39
C THR A 14 13.26 4.92 15.68
N ALA A 15 13.19 6.03 16.42
CA ALA A 15 12.34 6.14 17.60
C ALA A 15 10.84 6.02 17.26
N TYR A 16 10.41 6.63 16.16
CA TYR A 16 9.04 6.58 15.68
C TYR A 16 8.60 5.15 15.30
N VAL A 17 9.39 4.45 14.48
CA VAL A 17 9.08 3.07 14.05
C VAL A 17 9.07 2.09 15.23
N ALA A 18 9.84 2.36 16.29
CA ALA A 18 9.82 1.54 17.51
C ALA A 18 8.54 1.71 18.34
N GLN A 19 7.84 2.83 18.20
CA GLN A 19 6.68 3.19 19.02
C GLN A 19 5.34 3.02 18.28
N VAL A 20 5.34 3.10 16.95
CA VAL A 20 4.13 3.10 16.12
C VAL A 20 4.10 1.85 15.24
N ARG A 21 3.02 1.08 15.34
CA ARG A 21 2.77 -0.03 14.42
C ARG A 21 2.17 0.54 13.13
N PRO A 22 2.58 0.05 11.95
CA PRO A 22 1.98 0.49 10.69
C PRO A 22 0.45 0.30 10.63
N SER A 23 -0.10 -0.68 11.35
CA SER A 23 -1.54 -0.93 11.45
C SER A 23 -2.32 0.18 12.17
N ASP A 24 -1.63 0.97 12.98
CA ASP A 24 -2.25 1.99 13.84
C ASP A 24 -2.22 3.37 13.18
N VAL A 25 -1.63 3.47 11.99
CA VAL A 25 -1.52 4.71 11.21
C VAL A 25 -2.69 4.80 10.25
N GLU A 26 -3.56 5.78 10.46
CA GLU A 26 -4.60 6.11 9.47
C GLU A 26 -3.97 6.85 8.27
N LEU A 27 -4.41 6.46 7.07
CA LEU A 27 -4.00 7.15 5.84
C LEU A 27 -4.78 8.46 5.71
N SER A 28 -4.18 9.56 6.16
CA SER A 28 -4.72 10.90 5.92
C SER A 28 -4.48 11.36 4.48
N TYR A 29 -5.29 12.31 4.00
CA TYR A 29 -5.11 12.92 2.68
C TYR A 29 -3.70 13.52 2.52
N ASP A 30 -3.21 14.25 3.52
CA ASP A 30 -1.85 14.83 3.49
C ASP A 30 -0.76 13.76 3.40
N LEU A 31 -0.95 12.63 4.10
CA LEU A 31 -0.03 11.50 4.04
C LEU A 31 -0.05 10.84 2.65
N ALA A 32 -1.24 10.64 2.07
CA ALA A 32 -1.38 10.11 0.71
C ALA A 32 -0.72 11.03 -0.32
N CYS A 33 -0.91 12.35 -0.23
CA CYS A 33 -0.21 13.32 -1.08
C CYS A 33 1.31 13.24 -0.92
N ALA A 34 1.82 13.15 0.31
CA ALA A 34 3.26 13.02 0.55
C ALA A 34 3.82 11.71 -0.03
N ILE A 35 3.09 10.59 0.09
CA ILE A 35 3.45 9.30 -0.51
C ILE A 35 3.44 9.42 -2.03
N SER A 36 2.41 10.03 -2.63
CA SER A 36 2.30 10.25 -4.08
C SER A 36 3.49 11.06 -4.61
N MET A 37 3.84 12.16 -3.94
CA MET A 37 5.01 12.97 -4.31
C MET A 37 6.32 12.18 -4.25
N LEU A 38 6.52 11.37 -3.21
CA LEU A 38 7.70 10.51 -3.10
C LEU A 38 7.69 9.44 -4.19
N TYR A 39 6.54 8.83 -4.45
CA TYR A 39 6.39 7.78 -5.44
C TYR A 39 6.70 8.26 -6.85
N GLN A 40 6.30 9.48 -7.20
CA GLN A 40 6.62 10.12 -8.49
C GLN A 40 8.08 10.59 -8.61
N SER A 41 8.86 10.51 -7.54
CA SER A 41 10.28 10.92 -7.58
C SER A 41 11.13 9.99 -8.46
N ASN A 42 12.14 10.57 -9.12
CA ASN A 42 13.05 9.82 -10.00
C ASN A 42 13.75 8.63 -9.31
N CYS A 43 14.05 8.74 -8.01
CA CYS A 43 14.70 7.64 -7.28
C CYS A 43 13.76 6.45 -7.14
N ILE A 44 12.51 6.66 -6.73
CA ILE A 44 11.52 5.59 -6.58
C ILE A 44 11.14 5.01 -7.95
N GLN A 45 10.94 5.83 -8.98
CA GLN A 45 10.66 5.35 -10.33
C GLN A 45 11.81 4.49 -10.91
N THR A 46 13.06 4.81 -10.57
CA THR A 46 14.21 3.99 -10.97
C THR A 46 14.22 2.65 -10.24
N VAL A 47 13.91 2.64 -8.94
CA VAL A 47 13.78 1.40 -8.15
C VAL A 47 12.60 0.56 -8.62
N LYS A 48 11.46 1.18 -8.94
CA LYS A 48 10.26 0.51 -9.49
C LYS A 48 10.58 -0.28 -10.76
N ARG A 49 11.41 0.25 -11.67
CA ARG A 49 11.84 -0.48 -12.89
C ARG A 49 12.70 -1.70 -12.60
N ARG A 50 13.29 -1.77 -11.41
CA ARG A 50 14.12 -2.88 -10.93
C ARG A 50 13.44 -3.60 -9.77
N SER A 51 12.10 -3.59 -9.74
CA SER A 51 11.31 -4.23 -8.68
C SER A 51 11.63 -5.71 -8.52
N ASP A 52 12.07 -6.37 -9.59
CA ASP A 52 12.46 -7.79 -9.57
C ASP A 52 13.74 -8.05 -8.74
N GLU A 53 14.50 -7.00 -8.41
CA GLU A 53 15.73 -7.10 -7.61
C GLU A 53 15.49 -6.88 -6.11
N ILE A 54 14.25 -6.53 -5.71
CA ILE A 54 13.87 -6.25 -4.33
C ILE A 54 12.60 -7.01 -3.95
N GLU A 55 12.50 -7.41 -2.68
CA GLU A 55 11.27 -8.03 -2.18
C GLU A 55 10.23 -6.94 -1.93
N LEU A 56 9.21 -6.90 -2.80
CA LEU A 56 8.01 -6.09 -2.64
C LEU A 56 6.80 -6.98 -2.42
N LEU A 57 5.78 -6.44 -1.76
CA LEU A 57 4.47 -7.09 -1.75
C LEU A 57 3.90 -7.06 -3.17
N ASP A 58 3.29 -8.17 -3.62
CA ASP A 58 2.65 -8.29 -4.94
C ASP A 58 1.68 -7.14 -5.25
N SER A 59 0.98 -6.67 -4.21
CA SER A 59 0.00 -5.59 -4.30
C SER A 59 0.58 -4.18 -4.16
N ALA A 60 1.88 -4.04 -3.84
CA ALA A 60 2.48 -2.74 -3.50
C ALA A 60 2.37 -1.75 -4.66
N ILE A 61 2.74 -2.18 -5.87
CA ILE A 61 2.71 -1.32 -7.06
C ILE A 61 1.28 -0.84 -7.34
N TYR A 62 0.29 -1.73 -7.19
CA TYR A 62 -1.11 -1.38 -7.40
C TYR A 62 -1.59 -0.29 -6.44
N PHE A 63 -1.34 -0.45 -5.14
CA PHE A 63 -1.77 0.53 -4.15
C PHE A 63 -1.01 1.86 -4.27
N LEU A 64 0.26 1.83 -4.68
CA LEU A 64 1.04 3.05 -4.92
C LEU A 64 0.61 3.76 -6.21
N ASP A 65 0.26 3.03 -7.26
CA ASP A 65 -0.28 3.61 -8.51
C ASP A 65 -1.67 4.23 -8.29
N GLU A 66 -2.45 3.71 -7.34
CA GLU A 66 -3.80 4.19 -6.99
C GLU A 66 -3.85 5.08 -5.74
N ILE A 67 -2.69 5.51 -5.21
CA ILE A 67 -2.61 6.18 -3.90
C ILE A 67 -3.40 7.48 -3.85
N ASP A 68 -3.47 8.22 -4.97
CA ASP A 68 -4.23 9.47 -5.05
C ASP A 68 -5.73 9.21 -4.82
N ARG A 69 -6.29 8.16 -5.45
CA ARG A 69 -7.69 7.74 -5.28
C ARG A 69 -7.95 7.18 -3.89
N ILE A 70 -7.04 6.36 -3.37
CA ILE A 70 -7.18 5.71 -2.06
C ILE A 70 -7.08 6.74 -0.92
N GLY A 71 -6.31 7.81 -1.12
CA GLY A 71 -6.15 8.90 -0.17
C GLY A 71 -7.29 9.91 -0.15
N GLU A 72 -8.24 9.86 -1.10
CA GLU A 72 -9.32 10.85 -1.18
C GLU A 72 -10.25 10.77 0.05
N PRO A 73 -10.72 11.93 0.56
CA PRO A 73 -11.74 11.95 1.59
C PRO A 73 -13.00 11.23 1.12
N GLY A 74 -13.42 10.21 1.88
CA GLY A 74 -14.58 9.39 1.52
C GLY A 74 -14.29 8.25 0.54
N TYR A 75 -13.01 7.86 0.39
CA TYR A 75 -12.60 6.67 -0.35
C TYR A 75 -13.52 5.46 -0.07
N GLN A 76 -14.05 4.89 -1.16
CA GLN A 76 -14.79 3.64 -1.13
C GLN A 76 -13.99 2.55 -1.87
N PRO A 77 -13.65 1.43 -1.21
CA PRO A 77 -12.91 0.34 -1.85
C PRO A 77 -13.66 -0.24 -3.05
N THR A 78 -12.92 -0.45 -4.13
CA THR A 78 -13.38 -1.19 -5.30
C THR A 78 -13.17 -2.69 -5.12
N GLU A 79 -13.82 -3.51 -5.93
CA GLU A 79 -13.56 -4.96 -5.95
C GLU A 79 -12.08 -5.29 -6.16
N LYS A 80 -11.37 -4.50 -6.98
CA LYS A 80 -9.93 -4.67 -7.20
C LYS A 80 -9.12 -4.39 -5.94
N ASP A 81 -9.49 -3.35 -5.18
CA ASP A 81 -8.84 -3.04 -3.90
C ASP A 81 -9.01 -4.22 -2.93
N VAL A 82 -10.22 -4.79 -2.86
CA VAL A 82 -10.53 -5.92 -1.99
C VAL A 82 -9.75 -7.17 -2.41
N ILE A 83 -9.68 -7.49 -3.70
CA ILE A 83 -8.95 -8.67 -4.20
C ILE A 83 -7.44 -8.53 -3.99
N ARG A 84 -6.90 -7.31 -4.11
CA ARG A 84 -5.46 -7.04 -3.94
C ARG A 84 -5.07 -6.83 -2.50
N ALA A 85 -6.00 -6.48 -1.61
CA ALA A 85 -5.75 -6.44 -0.19
C ALA A 85 -5.44 -7.85 0.32
N ARG A 86 -4.20 -8.10 0.72
CA ARG A 86 -3.78 -9.39 1.27
C ARG A 86 -4.41 -9.57 2.65
N VAL A 87 -5.62 -10.09 2.69
CA VAL A 87 -6.26 -10.53 3.94
C VAL A 87 -5.95 -12.01 4.12
N PRO A 88 -5.22 -12.40 5.18
CA PRO A 88 -5.01 -13.80 5.49
C PRO A 88 -6.35 -14.52 5.64
N THR A 89 -6.50 -15.69 5.02
CA THR A 89 -7.70 -16.50 5.23
C THR A 89 -7.71 -17.01 6.67
N THR A 90 -8.76 -16.67 7.41
CA THR A 90 -8.98 -17.18 8.76
C THR A 90 -10.19 -18.12 8.73
N GLY A 91 -9.98 -19.40 9.08
CA GLY A 91 -11.06 -20.40 9.11
C GLY A 91 -11.49 -20.90 7.73
N ILE A 92 -12.65 -21.56 7.69
CA ILE A 92 -13.27 -22.10 6.46
C ILE A 92 -14.40 -21.16 6.08
N ASN A 93 -14.33 -20.60 4.86
CA ASN A 93 -15.40 -19.81 4.26
C ASN A 93 -16.02 -20.61 3.11
N GLU A 94 -17.32 -20.91 3.21
CA GLU A 94 -18.08 -21.56 2.14
C GLU A 94 -18.89 -20.51 1.36
N ILE A 95 -18.76 -20.54 0.03
CA ILE A 95 -19.51 -19.66 -0.88
C ILE A 95 -20.26 -20.55 -1.88
N GLU A 96 -21.58 -20.58 -1.77
CA GLU A 96 -22.45 -21.24 -2.74
C GLU A 96 -22.90 -20.24 -3.81
N PHE A 97 -22.69 -20.58 -5.08
CA PHE A 97 -23.19 -19.77 -6.20
C PHE A 97 -23.78 -20.67 -7.29
N PRO A 98 -24.88 -20.24 -7.95
CA PRO A 98 -25.47 -21.01 -9.03
C PRO A 98 -24.55 -20.99 -10.27
N TYR A 99 -24.06 -22.15 -10.67
CA TYR A 99 -23.30 -22.31 -11.90
C TYR A 99 -24.19 -22.90 -13.01
N LYS A 100 -24.18 -22.29 -14.20
CA LYS A 100 -25.01 -22.79 -15.33
C LYS A 100 -24.52 -24.17 -15.77
N HIS A 101 -25.49 -25.07 -15.96
CA HIS A 101 -25.35 -26.43 -16.49
C HIS A 101 -24.28 -26.53 -17.59
N ALA A 102 -23.15 -27.17 -17.26
CA ALA A 102 -22.24 -27.66 -18.26
C ALA A 102 -22.88 -28.89 -18.92
N ILE A 103 -23.41 -28.72 -20.14
CA ILE A 103 -23.72 -29.87 -20.99
C ILE A 103 -22.37 -30.33 -21.55
N LEU A 104 -21.78 -31.33 -20.90
CA LEU A 104 -20.69 -32.10 -21.51
C LEU A 104 -21.32 -32.94 -22.62
N LYS A 105 -21.00 -32.61 -23.87
CA LYS A 105 -21.25 -33.47 -25.03
C LYS A 105 -20.03 -34.34 -25.30
#